data_AF-A0A7C2M6I2-F1
#
_entry.id   AF-A0A7C2M6I2-F1
#
_cell.length_a   1.000
_cell.length_b   1.000
_cell.length_c   1.000
_cell.angle_alpha   90.00
_cell.angle_beta   90.00
_cell.angle_gamma   90.00
#
_symmetry.space_group_name_H-M   'P 1'
#
loop_
_entity.id
_entity.type
_entity.pdbx_description
1 polymer ?
#
loop_
_entity_poly.entity_id
_entity_poly.type
_entity_poly.pdbx_seq_one_letter_code
_entity_poly.pdbx_strand_id
1 'polypeptide(L)' 'MKEKFIRRVDLIFEKVECRDIIEKIMQMDPDAICQEVLDSDLKGRGGAGFPTGMKWRFAS' A
#
# COMPACT_ATOMS: atom_id res chain seq x y z
N MET A 1 -5.62 18.30 9.01
CA MET A 1 -4.51 17.33 9.14
C MET A 1 -3.39 17.89 8.25
N LYS A 2 -2.26 18.33 8.82
CA LYS A 2 -1.20 18.94 7.99
C LYS A 2 -0.60 17.86 7.10
N GLU A 3 -0.64 18.04 5.78
CA GLU A 3 0.07 17.15 4.86
C GLU A 3 1.56 17.15 5.25
N LYS A 4 2.01 16.02 5.79
CA LYS A 4 3.40 15.84 6.18
C LYS A 4 4.14 15.54 4.88
N PHE A 5 5.02 16.44 4.46
CA PHE A 5 5.88 16.17 3.31
C PHE A 5 6.88 15.08 3.70
N ILE A 6 6.60 13.83 3.30
CA ILE A 6 7.43 12.67 3.58
C ILE A 6 8.39 12.47 2.40
N ARG A 7 9.71 12.46 2.67
CA ARG A 7 10.69 12.13 1.63
C ARG A 7 10.84 10.61 1.55
N ARG A 8 11.20 10.10 0.37
CA ARG A 8 11.49 8.66 0.19
C ARG A 8 12.48 8.10 1.21
N VAL A 9 13.50 8.87 1.57
CA VAL A 9 14.51 8.44 2.55
C VAL A 9 13.92 8.27 3.94
N ASP A 10 12.90 9.07 4.28
CA ASP A 10 12.26 8.98 5.59
C ASP A 10 11.50 7.65 5.71
N LEU A 11 10.82 7.21 4.63
CA LEU A 11 10.13 5.91 4.58
C LEU A 11 11.07 4.70 4.64
N ILE A 12 12.24 4.77 3.99
CA ILE A 12 13.18 3.63 3.92
C ILE A 12 13.77 3.31 5.30
N PHE A 13 14.02 4.33 6.11
CA PHE A 13 14.63 4.19 7.43
C PHE A 13 13.60 4.31 8.57
N GLU A 14 12.31 4.42 8.24
CA GLU A 14 11.24 4.44 9.23
C GLU A 14 11.17 3.07 9.92
N LYS A 15 11.10 3.09 11.25
CA LYS A 15 10.80 1.87 12.00
C LYS A 15 9.31 1.59 11.86
N VAL A 16 9.00 0.45 11.28
CA VAL A 16 7.64 0.00 11.05
C VAL A 16 7.40 -1.28 11.85
N GLU A 17 6.43 -1.23 12.76
CA GLU A 17 5.98 -2.42 13.51
C GLU A 17 4.96 -3.21 12.67
N CYS A 18 5.43 -4.29 12.04
CA CYS A 18 4.62 -5.07 11.09
C CYS A 18 3.32 -5.63 11.70
N ARG A 19 3.32 -5.93 13.00
CA ARG A 19 2.15 -6.48 13.70
C ARG A 19 0.98 -5.49 13.69
N ASP A 20 1.24 -4.24 14.03
CA ASP A 20 0.23 -3.19 14.10
C ASP A 20 -0.42 -2.95 12.73
N ILE A 21 0.38 -3.02 11.66
CA ILE A 21 -0.13 -2.94 10.28
C ILE A 21 -1.08 -4.10 9.99
N ILE A 22 -0.68 -5.34 10.30
CA ILE A 22 -1.50 -6.52 10.05
C ILE A 22 -2.82 -6.42 10.83
N GLU A 23 -2.76 -6.07 12.11
CA GLU A 23 -3.96 -5.91 12.94
C GLU A 23 -4.91 -4.84 12.38
N LYS A 24 -4.36 -3.72 11.88
CA LYS A 24 -5.14 -2.66 11.23
C LYS A 24 -5.80 -3.13 9.93
N ILE A 25 -5.03 -3.72 9.01
CA ILE A 25 -5.57 -4.12 7.68
C ILE A 25 -6.59 -5.25 7.79
N MET A 26 -6.47 -6.12 8.79
CA MET A 26 -7.45 -7.19 9.03
C MET A 26 -8.84 -6.68 9.42
N GLN A 27 -8.96 -5.41 9.83
CA GLN A 27 -10.23 -4.75 10.14
C GLN A 27 -10.75 -3.88 8.99
N MET A 28 -10.03 -3.81 7.86
CA MET A 28 -10.40 -3.01 6.71
C MET A 28 -11.19 -3.82 5.69
N ASP A 29 -12.06 -3.13 4.95
CA ASP A 29 -12.72 -3.71 3.79
C ASP A 29 -11.71 -4.05 2.68
N PRO A 30 -11.78 -5.23 2.04
CA PRO A 30 -10.84 -5.63 1.00
C PRO A 30 -10.76 -4.66 -0.19
N ASP A 31 -11.86 -4.02 -0.60
CA ASP A 31 -11.86 -3.06 -1.70
C ASP A 31 -11.17 -1.76 -1.33
N ALA A 32 -11.26 -1.36 -0.05
CA ALA A 32 -10.53 -0.23 0.51
C ALA A 32 -9.02 -0.48 0.51
N ILE A 33 -8.58 -1.69 0.89
CA ILE A 33 -7.16 -2.09 0.81
C ILE A 33 -6.67 -2.01 -0.64
N CYS A 34 -7.46 -2.54 -1.59
CA CYS A 34 -7.09 -2.50 -3.00
C CYS A 34 -7.03 -1.06 -3.54
N GLN A 35 -7.91 -0.16 -3.07
CA GLN A 35 -7.89 1.26 -3.44
C GLN A 35 -6.61 1.93 -2.94
N GLU A 36 -6.26 1.73 -1.66
CA GLU A 36 -5.07 2.33 -1.06
C GLU A 36 -3.79 1.89 -1.77
N VAL A 37 -3.70 0.61 -2.15
CA VAL A 37 -2.57 0.09 -2.94
C VAL A 37 -2.55 0.67 -4.35
N LEU A 38 -3.70 0.90 -4.97
CA LEU A 38 -3.78 1.55 -6.28
C LEU A 38 -3.32 3.01 -6.21
N ASP A 39 -3.76 3.75 -5.18
CA ASP A 39 -3.41 5.16 -4.95
C ASP A 39 -1.92 5.32 -4.62
N SER A 40 -1.27 4.29 -4.07
CA SER A 40 0.18 4.28 -3.82
C SER A 40 1.06 4.18 -5.08
N ASP A 41 0.46 4.00 -6.27
CA ASP A 41 1.15 3.70 -7.53
C ASP A 41 2.09 2.46 -7.45
N LEU A 42 1.74 1.49 -6.59
CA LEU A 42 2.51 0.25 -6.50
C LEU A 42 2.35 -0.56 -7.79
N LYS A 43 3.47 -0.76 -8.47
CA LYS A 43 3.57 -1.55 -9.72
C LYS A 43 4.20 -2.91 -9.49
N GLY A 44 3.75 -3.92 -10.22
CA GLY A 44 4.37 -5.24 -10.22
C GLY A 44 5.85 -5.17 -10.61
N ARG A 45 6.72 -5.75 -9.79
CA ARG A 45 8.19 -5.77 -10.01
C ARG A 45 8.68 -6.92 -10.90
N GLY A 46 7.76 -7.64 -11.55
CA GLY A 46 8.07 -8.73 -12.50
C GLY A 46 8.34 -8.28 -13.94
N GLY A 47 8.53 -6.98 -14.20
CA GLY A 47 8.89 -6.43 -15.52
C GLY A 47 7.75 -5.72 -16.26
N ALA A 48 6.51 -6.24 -16.19
CA ALA A 48 5.37 -5.63 -16.91
C ALA A 48 4.84 -4.33 -16.27
N GLY A 49 5.20 -4.02 -15.03
CA GLY A 49 4.79 -2.78 -14.36
C GLY A 49 3.28 -2.63 -14.13
N PHE A 50 2.51 -3.73 -14.18
CA PHE A 50 1.06 -3.69 -14.00
C PHE A 50 0.67 -3.16 -12.62
N PRO A 51 -0.37 -2.30 -12.49
CA PRO A 51 -0.80 -1.74 -11.20
C PRO A 51 -1.27 -2.84 -10.23
N THR A 52 -0.63 -2.94 -9.06
CA THR A 52 -0.85 -4.03 -8.12
C THR A 52 -2.26 -4.01 -7.53
N GLY A 53 -2.77 -2.85 -7.11
CA GLY A 53 -4.13 -2.74 -6.55
C GLY A 53 -5.21 -3.15 -7.55
N MET A 54 -5.03 -2.78 -8.83
CA MET A 54 -5.92 -3.21 -9.90
C MET A 54 -5.85 -4.73 -10.14
N LYS A 55 -4.65 -5.32 -10.09
CA LYS A 55 -4.47 -6.77 -10.24
C LYS A 55 -5.23 -7.53 -9.16
N TRP A 56 -5.22 -7.03 -7.93
CA TRP A 56 -5.90 -7.67 -6.80
C TRP A 56 -7.42 -7.60 -6.93
N ARG A 57 -7.98 -6.46 -7.35
CA ARG A 57 -9.42 -6.33 -7.64
C ARG A 57 -9.95 -7.26 -8.71
N PHE A 58 -9.13 -7.64 -9.68
CA PHE A 58 -9.54 -8.61 -10.71
C PHE A 58 -9.63 -10.05 -10.18
N ALA A 59 -8.99 -10.35 -9.04
CA ALA A 59 -8.93 -11.69 -8.49
C ALA A 59 -9.92 -11.93 -7.33
N SER A 60 -10.51 -10.86 -6.79
CA SER A 60 -11.52 -10.88 -5.71
C SER A 60 -12.92 -11.17 -6.22
#